data_AF-A0A967K2B6-F1
#
_entry.id   AF-A0A967K2B6-F1
#
_cell.length_a   1.000
_cell.length_b   1.000
_cell.length_c   1.000
_cell.angle_alpha   90.00
_cell.angle_beta   90.00
_cell.angle_gamma   90.00
#
_symmetry.space_group_name_H-M   'P 1'
#
loop_
_entity.id
_entity.type
_entity.pdbx_description
1 polymer ?
#
loop_
_entity_poly.entity_id
_entity_poly.type
_entity_poly.pdbx_seq_one_letter_code
_entity_poly.pdbx_strand_id
1 'polypeptide(L)' 'GIGGGWNAEEMANHGVEYKTRFKLMRERVLAMKELWTRDEAAYKGDFVEFDPVWAWPKPYQKPHPPIL' A
#
# COMPACT_ATOMS: atom_id res chain seq x y z
N GLY A 1 -2.31 -3.40 12.35
CA GLY A 1 -1.11 -4.21 12.08
C GLY A 1 -1.10 -4.60 10.61
N ILE A 2 0.07 -4.60 9.97
CA ILE A 2 0.28 -5.05 8.60
C ILE A 2 1.24 -6.24 8.63
N GLY A 3 0.84 -7.34 7.98
CA GLY A 3 1.67 -8.53 7.85
C GLY A 3 2.15 -8.71 6.42
N GLY A 4 3.42 -9.07 6.25
CA GLY A 4 3.95 -9.44 4.93
C GLY A 4 3.49 -10.81 4.42
N GLY A 5 2.72 -11.54 5.25
CA GLY A 5 2.26 -12.91 5.03
C GLY A 5 3.38 -13.96 5.11
N TRP A 6 2.97 -15.21 5.34
CA TRP A 6 3.89 -16.33 5.54
C TRP A 6 3.63 -17.52 4.60
N ASN A 7 2.39 -17.71 4.16
CA ASN A 7 1.97 -18.79 3.28
C ASN A 7 2.24 -18.42 1.81
N ALA A 8 3.11 -19.20 1.14
CA ALA A 8 3.46 -18.97 -0.26
C ALA A 8 2.33 -19.33 -1.24
N GLU A 9 1.52 -20.34 -0.92
CA GLU A 9 0.39 -20.76 -1.77
C GLU A 9 -0.70 -19.69 -1.78
N GLU A 10 -1.02 -19.12 -0.61
CA GLU A 10 -1.97 -18.00 -0.51
C GLU A 10 -1.50 -16.79 -1.33
N MET A 11 -0.21 -16.47 -1.27
CA MET A 11 0.34 -15.37 -2.06
C MET A 11 0.26 -15.62 -3.56
N ALA A 12 0.64 -16.83 -4.01
CA ALA A 12 0.54 -17.20 -5.41
C ALA A 12 -0.93 -17.11 -5.89
N ASN A 13 -1.88 -17.57 -5.08
CA ASN A 13 -3.32 -17.43 -5.36
C ASN A 13 -3.77 -15.97 -5.48
N HIS A 14 -3.13 -15.04 -4.75
CA HIS A 14 -3.42 -13.60 -4.82
C HIS A 14 -2.51 -12.84 -5.80
N GLY A 15 -1.77 -13.55 -6.66
CA GLY A 15 -0.88 -12.94 -7.67
C GLY A 15 0.34 -12.23 -7.10
N VAL A 16 0.78 -12.61 -5.89
CA VAL A 16 1.97 -12.05 -5.22
C VAL A 16 3.10 -13.06 -5.28
N GLU A 17 4.25 -12.63 -5.82
CA GLU A 17 5.49 -13.39 -5.74
C GLU A 17 6.02 -13.40 -4.30
N TYR A 18 6.17 -14.60 -3.73
CA TYR A 18 6.55 -14.77 -2.32
C TYR A 18 7.87 -14.07 -1.98
N LYS A 19 8.83 -14.09 -2.90
CA LYS A 19 10.15 -13.47 -2.71
C LYS A 19 10.11 -11.95 -2.63
N THR A 20 9.11 -11.30 -3.23
CA THR A 20 8.99 -9.83 -3.27
C THR A 20 7.99 -9.29 -2.26
N ARG A 21 7.27 -10.15 -1.53
CA ARG A 21 6.16 -9.80 -0.62
C ARG A 21 6.43 -8.63 0.32
N PHE A 22 7.62 -8.53 0.92
CA PHE A 22 7.95 -7.44 1.84
C PHE A 22 8.20 -6.12 1.11
N LYS A 23 8.79 -6.16 -0.09
CA LYS A 23 8.95 -4.97 -0.94
C LYS A 23 7.58 -4.47 -1.40
N LEU A 24 6.75 -5.39 -1.91
CA LEU A 24 5.36 -5.10 -2.29
C LEU A 24 4.55 -4.51 -1.14
N MET A 25 4.62 -5.12 0.05
CA MET A 25 3.94 -4.65 1.26
C MET A 25 4.39 -3.23 1.61
N ARG A 26 5.70 -2.98 1.68
CA ARG A 26 6.25 -1.65 1.96
C ARG A 26 5.75 -0.63 0.94
N GLU A 27 5.78 -0.98 -0.34
CA GLU A 27 5.38 -0.06 -1.41
C GLU A 27 3.90 0.30 -1.35
N ARG A 28 3.03 -0.70 -1.13
CA ARG A 28 1.59 -0.46 -0.92
C ARG A 28 1.33 0.45 0.28
N VAL A 29 2.11 0.31 1.36
CA VAL A 29 2.00 1.21 2.53
C VAL A 29 2.36 2.64 2.17
N LEU A 30 3.40 2.86 1.37
CA LEU A 30 3.78 4.21 0.92
C LEU A 30 2.71 4.82 0.01
N ALA A 31 2.19 4.05 -0.94
CA ALA A 31 1.09 4.47 -1.81
C ALA A 31 -0.17 4.86 -1.01
N MET A 32 -0.54 4.06 -0.01
CA MET A 32 -1.67 4.39 0.89
C MET A 32 -1.41 5.68 1.68
N LYS A 33 -0.20 5.89 2.18
CA LYS A 33 0.14 7.13 2.88
C LYS A 33 0.00 8.35 1.98
N GLU A 34 0.39 8.26 0.71
CA GLU A 34 0.20 9.35 -0.25
C GLU A 34 -1.29 9.67 -0.43
N LEU A 35 -2.11 8.65 -0.67
CA LEU A 35 -3.58 8.78 -0.80
C LEU A 35 -4.23 9.41 0.44
N TRP A 36 -3.73 9.08 1.64
CA TRP A 36 -4.28 9.58 2.90
C TRP A 36 -3.84 11.00 3.26
N THR A 37 -2.68 11.45 2.77
CA THR A 37 -2.05 12.71 3.20
C THR A 37 -2.11 13.83 2.17
N ARG A 38 -2.45 13.53 0.91
CA ARG A 38 -2.66 14.51 -0.16
C ARG A 38 -4.11 14.53 -0.62
N ASP A 39 -4.63 15.68 -1.03
CA ASP A 39 -5.94 15.77 -1.65
C ASP A 39 -5.94 15.13 -3.04
N GLU A 40 -4.96 15.52 -3.87
CA GLU A 40 -4.61 14.90 -5.14
C GLU A 40 -3.28 14.15 -5.00
N ALA A 41 -3.33 12.83 -5.10
CA ALA A 41 -2.21 11.93 -4.86
C ALA A 41 -1.78 11.25 -6.16
N ALA A 42 -0.48 11.13 -6.37
CA ALA A 42 0.10 10.31 -7.44
C ALA A 42 1.22 9.45 -6.83
N TYR A 43 1.45 8.25 -7.37
CA TYR A 43 2.50 7.37 -6.89
C TYR A 43 3.10 6.59 -8.04
N LYS A 44 4.42 6.43 -8.03
CA LYS A 44 5.16 5.66 -9.03
C LYS A 44 6.26 4.85 -8.36
N GLY A 45 6.05 3.55 -8.27
CA GLY A 45 7.01 2.59 -7.73
C GLY A 45 7.16 1.37 -8.64
N ASP A 46 7.83 0.33 -8.13
CA ASP A 46 8.14 -0.87 -8.90
C ASP A 46 6.91 -1.81 -9.03
N PHE A 47 5.95 -1.72 -8.10
CA PHE A 47 4.79 -2.59 -8.01
C PHE A 47 3.45 -1.84 -8.03
N VAL A 48 3.44 -0.55 -7.70
CA VAL A 48 2.25 0.30 -7.64
C VAL A 48 2.53 1.57 -8.41
N GLU A 49 1.67 1.88 -9.38
CA GLU A 49 1.71 3.12 -10.13
C GLU A 49 0.28 3.62 -10.35
N PHE A 50 0.06 4.91 -10.12
CA PHE A 50 -1.15 5.62 -10.50
C PHE A 50 -0.87 7.10 -10.75
N ASP A 51 -1.54 7.62 -11.77
CA ASP A 51 -1.61 9.06 -12.08
C ASP A 51 -2.38 9.83 -10.98
N PRO A 52 -2.36 11.16 -10.97
CA PRO A 52 -3.08 11.96 -9.99
C PRO A 52 -4.55 11.54 -9.79
N VAL A 53 -4.89 11.14 -8.56
CA VAL A 53 -6.24 10.70 -8.16
C VAL A 53 -6.64 11.29 -6.81
N TRP A 54 -7.96 11.31 -6.57
CA TRP A 54 -8.54 11.68 -5.28
C TRP A 54 -9.03 10.45 -4.54
N ALA A 55 -8.69 10.33 -3.26
CA ALA A 55 -9.18 9.28 -2.37
C ALA A 55 -9.90 9.90 -1.17
N TRP A 56 -11.21 9.66 -1.08
CA TRP A 56 -12.07 10.17 0.00
C TRP A 56 -13.02 9.09 0.51
N PRO A 57 -13.37 9.11 1.82
CA PRO A 57 -12.94 10.08 2.83
C PRO A 57 -11.48 9.90 3.30
N LYS A 58 -10.84 10.99 3.75
CA LYS A 58 -9.52 10.89 4.41
C LYS A 58 -9.65 10.23 5.78
N PRO A 59 -8.59 9.56 6.28
CA PRO A 59 -8.60 9.02 7.62
C PRO A 59 -8.85 10.10 8.68
N TYR A 60 -9.57 9.70 9.73
CA TYR A 60 -9.82 10.54 10.90
C TYR A 60 -8.53 10.90 11.64
N GLN A 61 -7.63 9.93 11.84
CA GLN A 61 -6.33 10.14 12.47
C GLN A 61 -5.33 10.78 11.50
N LYS A 62 -4.54 11.75 11.99
CA LYS A 62 -3.53 12.48 11.21
C LYS A 62 -2.10 12.12 11.64
N PRO A 63 -1.15 12.05 10.70
CA PRO A 63 -1.32 12.21 9.25
C PRO A 63 -2.04 11.02 8.58
N HIS A 64 -1.99 9.86 9.22
CA HIS A 64 -2.70 8.63 8.84
C HIS A 64 -2.90 7.77 10.12
N PRO A 65 -3.71 6.70 10.09
CA PRO A 65 -3.81 5.78 11.22
C PRO A 65 -2.44 5.18 11.58
N PRO A 66 -2.18 4.84 12.86
CA PRO A 66 -0.95 4.16 13.24
C PRO A 66 -0.78 2.85 12.47
N ILE A 67 0.40 2.68 11.87
CA ILE A 67 0.77 1.46 11.16
C ILE A 67 1.70 0.67 12.07
N LEU A 68 1.24 -0.51 12.47
CA LEU A 68 1.97 -1.48 13.29
C LEU A 68 2.42 -2.65 12.43
#